data_AF-A0A8J6K432-F1
#
_entry.id   AF-A0A8J6K432-F1
#
_cell.length_a   1.000
_cell.length_b   1.000
_cell.length_c   1.000
_cell.angle_alpha   90.00
_cell.angle_beta   90.00
_cell.angle_gamma   90.00
#
_symmetry.space_group_name_H-M   'P 1'
#
loop_
_entity.id
_entity.type
_entity.pdbx_description
1 polymer ?
#
loop_
_entity_poly.entity_id
_entity_poly.type
_entity_poly.pdbx_seq_one_letter_code
_entity_poly.pdbx_strand_id
1 'polypeptide(L)'
;MRSSNKMFYCSRVQVLVALLLVTVAMANESIPTYEWTDETGNTVLCQKCPPGTYVAKHCSSTSNTLCQACPEEHYAQYWNYLDKCRFCNVICQEGEQVQCECNSTHNRVCECQPGYHRRN
;
A
#
# COMPACT_ATOMS: atom_id res chain seq x y z
N MET A 1 -24.33 -12.96 15.07
CA MET A 1 -22.95 -12.47 15.31
C MET A 1 -22.15 -12.61 14.02
N ARG A 2 -21.57 -11.49 13.56
CA ARG A 2 -20.52 -11.28 12.54
C ARG A 2 -20.46 -12.09 11.23
N SER A 3 -20.60 -11.30 10.15
CA SER A 3 -19.65 -11.18 9.02
C SER A 3 -19.70 -12.22 7.90
N SER A 4 -20.11 -11.77 6.71
CA SER A 4 -19.25 -11.82 5.51
C SER A 4 -19.85 -10.97 4.39
N ASN A 5 -19.53 -9.66 4.39
CA ASN A 5 -19.55 -8.86 3.17
C ASN A 5 -18.32 -9.25 2.34
N LYS A 6 -18.43 -10.34 1.60
CA LYS A 6 -17.54 -10.71 0.51
C LYS A 6 -18.43 -10.85 -0.72
N MET A 7 -18.65 -9.76 -1.45
CA MET A 7 -18.94 -9.78 -2.89
C MET A 7 -19.31 -8.39 -3.39
N PHE A 8 -18.33 -7.51 -3.60
CA PHE A 8 -18.50 -6.44 -4.59
C PHE A 8 -17.71 -6.86 -5.83
N TYR A 9 -18.30 -7.83 -6.54
CA TYR A 9 -17.89 -8.26 -7.87
C TYR A 9 -17.91 -7.06 -8.82
N CYS A 10 -16.85 -6.97 -9.61
CA CYS A 10 -16.73 -6.21 -10.85
C CYS A 10 -17.97 -6.42 -11.76
N SER A 11 -18.99 -5.55 -11.69
CA SER A 11 -20.11 -5.61 -12.63
C SER A 11 -20.87 -4.29 -12.78
N ARG A 12 -21.37 -4.09 -14.00
CA ARG A 12 -21.73 -2.84 -14.71
C ARG A 12 -22.94 -2.05 -14.17
N VAL A 13 -23.21 -2.10 -12.87
CA VAL A 13 -24.40 -1.49 -12.24
C VAL A 13 -24.11 -0.12 -11.58
N GLN A 14 -22.85 0.32 -11.55
CA GLN A 14 -22.45 1.57 -10.86
C GLN A 14 -22.58 2.87 -11.68
N VAL A 15 -22.85 2.82 -12.99
CA VAL A 15 -22.68 4.01 -13.87
C VAL A 15 -23.77 5.07 -13.66
N LEU A 16 -25.00 4.69 -13.31
CA LEU A 16 -26.11 5.65 -13.25
C LEU A 16 -26.20 6.45 -11.94
N VAL A 17 -25.67 5.92 -10.84
CA VAL A 17 -25.62 6.61 -9.54
C VAL A 17 -24.48 7.65 -9.51
N ALA A 18 -23.50 7.51 -10.40
CA ALA A 18 -22.30 8.34 -10.42
C ALA A 18 -22.53 9.78 -10.95
N LEU A 19 -23.53 10.04 -11.80
CA LEU A 19 -23.66 11.34 -12.47
C LEU A 19 -24.25 12.47 -11.61
N LEU A 20 -24.96 12.15 -10.52
CA LEU A 20 -25.56 13.15 -9.62
C LEU A 20 -24.74 13.43 -8.34
N LEU A 21 -23.61 12.74 -8.13
CA LEU A 21 -22.73 12.91 -6.96
C LEU A 21 -21.39 13.62 -7.30
N VAL A 22 -21.24 14.16 -8.52
CA VAL A 22 -19.95 14.73 -8.98
C VAL A 22 -19.72 16.18 -8.55
N THR A 23 -20.64 16.83 -7.84
CA THR A 23 -20.40 18.20 -7.35
C THR A 23 -19.81 18.21 -5.95
N VAL A 24 -18.46 18.17 -5.93
CA VAL A 24 -17.58 18.64 -4.84
C VAL A 24 -17.51 17.75 -3.60
N ALA A 25 -17.06 16.51 -3.78
CA ALA A 25 -16.14 15.91 -2.82
C ALA A 25 -14.74 15.98 -3.42
N MET A 26 -14.13 17.17 -3.43
CA MET A 26 -12.67 17.24 -3.50
C MET A 26 -12.19 16.71 -2.16
N ALA A 27 -11.96 15.40 -2.08
CA ALA A 27 -11.31 14.80 -0.92
C ALA A 27 -9.95 15.51 -0.79
N ASN A 28 -9.86 16.41 0.19
CA ASN A 28 -8.60 16.98 0.61
C ASN A 28 -7.83 15.87 1.34
N GLU A 29 -7.33 14.89 0.59
CA GLU A 29 -6.44 13.88 1.14
C GLU A 29 -5.11 14.55 1.46
N SER A 30 -4.98 15.00 2.72
CA SER A 30 -3.73 15.51 3.22
C SER A 30 -2.68 14.40 3.25
N ILE A 31 -1.51 14.67 2.67
CA ILE A 31 -0.38 13.73 2.66
C ILE A 31 0.03 13.47 4.13
N PRO A 32 0.09 12.21 4.58
CA PRO A 32 0.45 11.91 5.95
C PRO A 32 1.92 12.23 6.22
N THR A 33 2.20 12.67 7.43
CA THR A 33 3.54 13.13 7.85
C THR A 33 4.12 12.29 8.99
N TYR A 34 5.42 12.48 9.29
CA TYR A 34 6.14 11.91 10.43
C TYR A 34 7.18 12.90 10.96
N GLU A 35 7.47 12.86 12.25
CA GLU A 35 8.52 13.68 12.87
C GLU A 35 9.90 13.07 12.62
N TRP A 36 10.89 13.93 12.35
CA TRP A 36 12.28 13.56 12.13
C TRP A 36 13.22 14.62 12.70
N THR A 37 14.40 14.21 13.18
CA THR A 37 15.45 15.14 13.59
C THR A 37 16.44 15.30 12.45
N ASP A 38 16.55 16.50 11.89
CA ASP A 38 17.45 16.77 10.78
C ASP A 38 18.92 16.80 11.22
N GLU A 39 19.83 16.94 10.24
CA GLU A 39 21.29 16.97 10.47
C GLU A 39 21.74 18.14 11.37
N THR A 40 20.89 19.17 11.53
CA THR A 40 21.16 20.33 12.41
C THR A 40 20.65 20.13 13.84
N GLY A 41 19.98 19.01 14.11
CA GLY A 41 19.37 18.70 15.41
C GLY A 41 17.97 19.27 15.60
N ASN A 42 17.36 19.85 14.56
CA ASN A 42 16.02 20.41 14.63
C ASN A 42 14.96 19.33 14.36
N THR A 43 13.88 19.34 15.14
CA THR A 43 12.71 18.51 14.85
C THR A 43 11.88 19.12 13.73
N VAL A 44 11.70 18.37 12.65
CA VAL A 44 10.96 18.76 11.46
C VAL A 44 9.84 17.76 11.15
N LEU A 45 8.79 18.22 10.47
CA LEU A 45 7.67 17.39 10.06
C LEU A 45 7.81 17.02 8.58
N CYS A 46 8.14 15.76 8.31
CA CYS A 46 8.39 15.23 6.98
C CYS A 46 7.14 14.58 6.38
N GLN A 47 6.98 14.68 5.06
CA GLN A 47 5.95 13.90 4.34
C GLN A 47 6.38 12.43 4.24
N LYS A 48 5.44 11.51 4.47
CA LYS A 48 5.65 10.08 4.21
C LYS A 48 5.76 9.81 2.71
N CYS A 49 6.39 8.69 2.38
CA CYS A 49 6.43 8.15 1.03
C CYS A 49 5.16 7.35 0.71
N PRO A 50 4.58 7.49 -0.49
CA PRO A 50 3.38 6.76 -0.89
C PRO A 50 3.63 5.24 -1.03
N PRO A 51 2.57 4.43 -1.12
CA PRO A 51 2.68 3.02 -1.51
C PRO A 51 3.51 2.85 -2.79
N GLY A 52 4.30 1.79 -2.88
CA GLY A 52 5.23 1.58 -3.99
C GLY A 52 6.61 2.20 -3.81
N THR A 53 6.82 2.98 -2.75
CA THR A 53 8.08 3.73 -2.53
C THR A 53 8.59 3.65 -1.09
N TYR A 54 9.87 3.95 -0.92
CA TYR A 54 10.57 4.04 0.37
C TYR A 54 11.34 5.37 0.47
N VAL A 55 11.77 5.73 1.69
CA VAL A 55 12.56 6.94 1.96
C VAL A 55 14.01 6.69 1.56
N ALA A 56 14.45 7.34 0.48
CA ALA A 56 15.86 7.36 0.08
C ALA A 56 16.65 8.45 0.83
N LYS A 57 15.98 9.56 1.17
CA LYS A 57 16.54 10.61 2.03
C LYS A 57 15.42 11.27 2.84
N HIS A 58 15.62 11.40 4.14
CA HIS A 58 14.68 12.13 5.00
C HIS A 58 14.64 13.62 4.63
N CYS A 59 13.54 14.27 5.01
CA CYS A 59 13.41 15.71 4.86
C CYS A 59 14.37 16.44 5.81
N SER A 60 14.61 17.72 5.53
CA SER A 60 15.28 18.67 6.41
C SER A 60 14.43 19.92 6.52
N SER A 61 14.85 20.89 7.32
CA SER A 61 14.22 22.22 7.37
C SER A 61 14.11 22.91 5.99
N THR A 62 14.95 22.54 5.02
CA THR A 62 14.98 23.15 3.68
C THR A 62 14.69 22.20 2.52
N SER A 63 14.50 20.90 2.78
CA SER A 63 14.30 19.90 1.72
C SER A 63 13.21 18.91 2.06
N ASN A 64 12.40 18.54 1.07
CA ASN A 64 11.35 17.52 1.23
C ASN A 64 11.95 16.11 1.33
N THR A 65 11.14 15.16 1.82
CA THR A 65 11.46 13.73 1.78
C THR A 65 11.69 13.28 0.34
N LEU A 66 12.80 12.58 0.08
CA LEU A 66 13.05 11.94 -1.20
C LEU A 66 12.55 10.49 -1.15
N CYS A 67 11.56 10.20 -1.98
CA CYS A 67 11.01 8.85 -2.13
C CYS A 67 11.56 8.18 -3.40
N GLN A 68 11.91 6.90 -3.30
CA GLN A 68 12.31 6.07 -4.44
C GLN A 68 11.42 4.84 -4.57
N ALA A 69 11.26 4.36 -5.80
CA ALA A 69 10.47 3.16 -6.09
C ALA A 69 11.06 1.93 -5.40
N CYS A 70 10.20 1.03 -4.94
CA CYS A 70 10.65 -0.28 -4.49
C CYS A 70 11.37 -1.01 -5.62
N PRO A 71 12.52 -1.66 -5.34
CA PRO A 71 13.17 -2.53 -6.30
C PRO A 71 12.32 -3.78 -6.58
N GLU A 72 12.73 -4.56 -7.58
CA GLU A 72 12.11 -5.87 -7.88
C GLU A 72 12.07 -6.77 -6.64
N GLU A 73 11.04 -7.62 -6.56
CA GLU A 73 10.76 -8.51 -5.43
C GLU A 73 10.60 -7.78 -4.06
N HIS A 74 10.25 -6.49 -4.07
CA HIS A 74 9.94 -5.74 -2.86
C HIS A 74 8.69 -4.86 -2.99
N TYR A 75 8.05 -4.58 -1.85
CA TYR A 75 6.81 -3.81 -1.79
C TYR A 75 6.71 -2.88 -0.57
N ALA A 76 5.89 -1.84 -0.69
CA ALA A 76 5.42 -1.00 0.39
C ALA A 76 3.94 -0.68 0.18
N GLN A 77 3.06 -1.26 1.00
CA GLN A 77 1.61 -1.20 0.77
C GLN A 77 0.93 0.09 1.24
N TYR A 78 1.55 0.78 2.19
CA TYR A 78 0.96 1.96 2.83
C TYR A 78 1.91 3.14 2.77
N TRP A 79 1.37 4.34 3.05
CA TRP A 79 2.18 5.52 3.32
C TRP A 79 3.16 5.24 4.45
N ASN A 80 4.44 5.44 4.18
CA ASN A 80 5.49 4.93 5.05
C ASN A 80 6.68 5.90 5.17
N TYR A 81 7.56 5.62 6.12
CA TYR A 81 8.84 6.29 6.31
C TYR A 81 9.96 5.24 6.38
N LEU A 82 9.79 4.12 5.66
CA LEU A 82 10.75 3.01 5.68
C LEU A 82 12.00 3.39 4.91
N ASP A 83 13.16 3.05 5.43
CA ASP A 83 14.45 3.24 4.73
C ASP A 83 14.68 2.17 3.65
N LYS A 84 13.82 1.13 3.61
CA LYS A 84 13.81 0.07 2.60
C LYS A 84 12.42 -0.57 2.47
N CYS A 85 12.08 -1.00 1.26
CA CYS A 85 10.84 -1.76 1.04
C CYS A 85 10.89 -3.16 1.68
N ARG A 86 9.73 -3.77 1.89
CA ARG A 86 9.59 -5.13 2.42
C ARG A 86 9.82 -6.14 1.30
N PHE A 87 10.53 -7.22 1.57
CA PHE A 87 10.72 -8.29 0.59
C PHE A 87 9.41 -9.08 0.37
N CYS A 88 9.18 -9.51 -0.88
CA CYS A 88 8.08 -10.40 -1.27
C CYS A 88 8.29 -11.82 -0.69
N ASN A 89 8.03 -11.98 0.60
CA ASN A 89 8.37 -13.20 1.33
C ASN A 89 7.30 -14.31 1.28
N VAL A 90 6.16 -14.07 0.65
CA VAL A 90 5.11 -15.08 0.52
C VAL A 90 5.41 -16.00 -0.66
N ILE A 91 5.67 -17.28 -0.36
CA ILE A 91 5.88 -18.34 -1.33
C ILE A 91 4.71 -19.32 -1.25
N CYS A 92 4.02 -19.55 -2.37
CA CYS A 92 2.90 -20.48 -2.41
C CYS A 92 3.41 -21.90 -2.27
N GLN A 93 2.83 -22.64 -1.33
CA GLN A 93 3.23 -24.01 -1.02
C GLN A 93 2.52 -25.00 -1.96
N GLU A 94 2.85 -26.28 -1.81
CA GLU A 94 2.13 -27.36 -2.50
C GLU A 94 0.64 -27.33 -2.14
N GLY A 95 -0.22 -27.47 -3.16
CA GLY A 95 -1.68 -27.35 -3.01
C GLY A 95 -2.20 -25.91 -2.96
N GLU A 96 -1.32 -24.91 -3.09
CA GLU A 96 -1.69 -23.51 -3.28
C GLU A 96 -1.42 -23.05 -4.73
N GLN A 97 -2.04 -21.94 -5.11
CA GLN A 97 -1.80 -21.23 -6.36
C GLN A 97 -1.69 -19.73 -6.09
N VAL A 98 -0.97 -19.02 -6.96
CA VAL A 98 -0.88 -17.55 -6.86
C VAL A 98 -2.24 -16.94 -7.20
N GLN A 99 -2.79 -16.18 -6.26
CA GLN A 99 -3.99 -15.40 -6.46
C GLN A 99 -3.64 -13.96 -6.89
N CYS A 100 -2.65 -13.36 -6.24
CA CYS A 100 -2.10 -12.06 -6.59
C CYS A 100 -0.58 -12.16 -6.61
N GLU A 101 0.04 -11.74 -7.72
CA GLU A 101 1.50 -11.64 -7.79
C GLU A 101 2.03 -10.53 -6.88
N CYS A 102 3.31 -10.62 -6.52
CA CYS A 102 3.95 -9.50 -5.83
C CYS A 102 4.16 -8.33 -6.79
N ASN A 103 4.03 -7.10 -6.31
CA ASN A 103 4.49 -5.91 -7.01
C ASN A 103 4.94 -4.83 -6.01
N SER A 104 5.26 -3.62 -6.48
CA SER A 104 5.76 -2.56 -5.60
C SER A 104 4.78 -2.14 -4.50
N THR A 105 3.48 -2.37 -4.64
CA THR A 105 2.44 -1.94 -3.67
C THR A 105 1.86 -3.07 -2.83
N HIS A 106 2.10 -4.34 -3.15
CA HIS A 106 1.58 -5.45 -2.34
C HIS A 106 2.42 -6.71 -2.44
N ASN A 107 2.39 -7.51 -1.38
CA ASN A 107 3.01 -8.82 -1.35
C ASN A 107 2.22 -9.81 -2.23
N ARG A 108 2.87 -10.93 -2.56
CA ARG A 108 2.19 -12.08 -3.16
C ARG A 108 1.10 -12.59 -2.21
N VAL A 109 -0.03 -13.00 -2.78
CA VAL A 109 -1.12 -13.69 -2.07
C VAL A 109 -1.33 -15.06 -2.69
N CYS A 110 -1.37 -16.08 -1.84
CA CYS A 110 -1.60 -17.47 -2.23
C CYS A 110 -3.00 -17.91 -1.78
N GLU A 111 -3.65 -18.73 -2.61
CA GLU A 111 -4.96 -19.31 -2.33
C GLU A 111 -4.88 -20.84 -2.48
N CYS A 112 -5.68 -21.58 -1.71
CA CYS A 112 -5.78 -23.04 -1.86
C CYS A 112 -6.35 -23.39 -3.23
N GLN A 113 -5.76 -24.39 -3.89
CA GLN A 113 -6.34 -24.96 -5.10
C GLN A 113 -7.72 -25.57 -4.80
N PRO A 114 -8.63 -25.66 -5.79
CA PRO A 114 -9.93 -26.30 -5.59
C PRO A 114 -9.81 -27.70 -4.99
N GLY A 115 -10.54 -27.97 -3.92
CA GLY A 115 -10.49 -29.24 -3.18
C GLY A 115 -9.45 -29.30 -2.05
N TYR A 116 -8.56 -28.31 -1.95
CA TYR A 116 -7.62 -28.16 -0.84
C TYR A 116 -8.15 -27.17 0.21
N HIS A 117 -7.73 -27.35 1.46
CA HIS A 117 -7.98 -26.40 2.54
C HIS A 117 -6.76 -26.35 3.46
N ARG A 118 -6.45 -25.16 3.97
CA ARG A 118 -5.43 -25.02 5.02
C ARG A 118 -5.93 -25.70 6.30
N ARG A 119 -5.15 -26.64 6.82
CA ARG A 119 -5.27 -27.06 8.22
C ARG A 119 -4.54 -26.03 9.07
N ASN A 120 -5.30 -25.34 9.92
CA ASN A 120 -4.82 -24.27 10.77
C ASN A 120 -4.32 -24.82 12.11
#